data_AF-A0ABD2QCY3-F1
#
_entry.id   AF-A0ABD2QCY3-F1
#
_cell.length_a   1.000
_cell.length_b   1.000
_cell.length_c   1.000
_cell.angle_alpha   90.00
_cell.angle_beta   90.00
_cell.angle_gamma   90.00
#
_symmetry.space_group_name_H-M   'P 1'
#
loop_
_entity.id
_entity.type
_entity.pdbx_description
1 polymer ?
#
loop_
_entity_poly.entity_id
_entity_poly.type
_entity_poly.pdbx_seq_one_letter_code
_entity_poly.pdbx_strand_id
1 'polypeptide(L)'
;MASCSSLRILYLNGNHIGLSGVIEFFTELVKSILSDQCEEETKVKASRKKKKGNKKEKDPALPISYDMFAISLQSNDVHIMDRALDVKCIEFIEYFCNYLKLAKDLQWLNFFGNEISTFGAQSIISALTERSKTIKNKKQKKVFLEITPHFSSSLYDQLIKLTGKNKPKLRLK
;
A
#
# COMPACT_ATOMS: atom_id res chain seq x y z
N MET A 1 -8.63 -9.30 -22.42
CA MET A 1 -8.99 -8.99 -21.02
C MET A 1 -8.73 -7.51 -20.79
N ALA A 2 -9.72 -6.76 -20.29
CA ALA A 2 -9.57 -5.33 -20.06
C ALA A 2 -8.57 -5.10 -18.92
N SER A 3 -7.46 -4.43 -19.23
CA SER A 3 -6.42 -4.01 -18.29
C SER A 3 -6.98 -2.90 -17.40
N CYS A 4 -7.23 -3.17 -16.12
CA CYS A 4 -7.80 -2.22 -15.17
C CYS A 4 -6.71 -1.28 -14.62
N SER A 5 -6.12 -0.44 -15.49
CA SER A 5 -5.08 0.54 -15.12
C SER A 5 -5.64 1.83 -14.48
N SER A 6 -6.92 1.85 -14.10
CA SER A 6 -7.62 3.05 -13.60
C SER A 6 -8.16 2.91 -12.17
N LEU A 7 -8.09 1.72 -11.56
CA LEU A 7 -8.59 1.55 -10.20
C LEU A 7 -7.64 2.23 -9.21
N ARG A 8 -8.06 3.40 -8.69
CA ARG A 8 -7.30 4.16 -7.70
C ARG A 8 -7.93 4.18 -6.31
N ILE A 9 -9.22 3.83 -6.23
CA ILE A 9 -9.99 3.85 -4.99
C ILE A 9 -10.72 2.53 -4.91
N LEU A 10 -10.52 1.80 -3.81
CA LEU A 10 -11.19 0.52 -3.56
C LEU A 10 -11.81 0.51 -2.17
N TYR A 11 -13.08 0.10 -2.13
CA TYR A 11 -13.82 -0.15 -0.91
C TYR A 11 -14.28 -1.59 -0.90
N LEU A 12 -13.82 -2.34 0.09
CA LEU A 12 -14.29 -3.70 0.32
C LEU A 12 -14.76 -3.88 1.76
N ASN A 13 -15.40 -2.87 2.34
CA ASN A 13 -15.84 -2.90 3.74
C ASN A 13 -16.88 -4.00 3.99
N GLY A 14 -16.75 -4.75 5.09
CA GLY A 14 -17.78 -5.70 5.53
C GLY A 14 -17.93 -6.95 4.64
N ASN A 15 -16.94 -7.28 3.80
CA ASN A 15 -17.05 -8.40 2.87
C ASN A 15 -16.53 -9.73 3.43
N HIS A 16 -16.19 -9.79 4.73
CA HIS A 16 -15.69 -11.01 5.38
C HIS A 16 -14.51 -11.65 4.65
N ILE A 17 -13.62 -10.84 4.06
CA ILE A 17 -12.47 -11.31 3.26
C ILE A 17 -11.54 -12.20 4.11
N GLY A 18 -11.46 -11.89 5.40
CA GLY A 18 -10.58 -12.57 6.34
C GLY A 18 -9.11 -12.28 6.09
N LEU A 19 -8.27 -12.77 7.01
CA LEU A 19 -6.83 -12.56 6.97
C LEU A 19 -6.20 -13.08 5.66
N SER A 20 -6.59 -14.28 5.20
CA SER A 20 -6.00 -14.90 3.99
C SER A 20 -6.30 -14.13 2.70
N GLY A 21 -7.54 -13.69 2.50
CA GLY A 21 -7.88 -12.92 1.31
C GLY A 21 -7.18 -11.55 1.29
N VAL A 22 -6.99 -10.95 2.47
CA VAL A 22 -6.26 -9.68 2.57
C VAL A 22 -4.76 -9.87 2.32
N ILE A 23 -4.15 -10.97 2.76
CA ILE A 23 -2.76 -11.33 2.42
C ILE A 23 -2.60 -11.42 0.91
N GLU A 24 -3.46 -12.19 0.24
CA GLU A 24 -3.42 -12.37 -1.22
C GLU A 24 -3.57 -11.02 -1.94
N PHE A 25 -4.50 -10.18 -1.48
CA PHE A 25 -4.71 -8.85 -2.02
C PHE A 25 -3.45 -7.97 -1.93
N PHE A 26 -2.80 -7.86 -0.76
CA PHE A 26 -1.57 -7.05 -0.63
C PHE A 26 -0.37 -7.67 -1.35
N THR A 27 -0.32 -8.99 -1.43
CA THR A 27 0.71 -9.70 -2.20
C THR A 27 0.67 -9.28 -3.67
N GLU A 28 -0.51 -9.28 -4.28
CA GLU A 28 -0.67 -8.88 -5.68
C GLU A 28 -0.40 -7.38 -5.90
N LEU A 29 -0.80 -6.52 -4.96
CA LEU A 29 -0.45 -5.10 -5.04
C LEU A 29 1.06 -4.85 -4.99
N VAL A 30 1.78 -5.54 -4.09
CA VAL A 30 3.25 -5.42 -3.99
C VAL A 30 3.92 -5.92 -5.27
N LYS A 31 3.50 -7.08 -5.79
CA LYS A 31 4.04 -7.63 -7.06
C LYS A 31 3.85 -6.66 -8.22
N SER A 32 2.66 -6.05 -8.34
CA SER A 32 2.38 -5.05 -9.38
C SER A 32 3.32 -3.84 -9.27
N ILE A 33 3.44 -3.24 -8.09
CA ILE A 33 4.31 -2.06 -7.89
C ILE A 33 5.77 -2.38 -8.22
N LEU A 34 6.26 -3.56 -7.83
CA LEU A 34 7.64 -3.97 -8.12
C LEU A 34 7.85 -4.22 -9.62
N SER A 35 6.89 -4.84 -10.30
CA SER A 35 6.93 -5.04 -11.75
C SER A 35 7.03 -3.71 -12.50
N ASP A 36 6.23 -2.71 -12.12
CA ASP A 36 6.25 -1.38 -12.73
C ASP A 36 7.62 -0.71 -12.59
N GLN A 37 8.22 -0.79 -11.39
CA GLN A 37 9.52 -0.19 -11.11
C GLN A 37 10.64 -0.82 -11.94
N CYS A 38 10.62 -2.15 -12.13
CA CYS A 38 11.58 -2.84 -12.99
C CYS A 38 11.45 -2.43 -14.47
N GLU A 39 10.22 -2.22 -14.95
CA GLU A 39 9.98 -1.76 -16.32
C GLU A 39 10.42 -0.31 -16.56
N GLU A 40 10.22 0.59 -15.60
CA GLU A 40 10.70 1.97 -15.70
C GLU A 40 12.23 2.01 -15.81
N GLU A 41 12.95 1.22 -15.01
CA GLU A 41 14.41 1.18 -15.05
C GLU A 41 14.96 0.65 -16.38
N THR A 42 14.32 -0.36 -16.98
CA THR A 42 14.74 -0.91 -18.26
C THR A 42 14.48 0.06 -19.41
N LYS A 43 13.36 0.79 -19.40
CA LYS A 43 13.05 1.85 -20.38
C LYS A 43 14.03 3.04 -20.28
N VAL A 44 14.42 3.46 -19.08
CA VAL A 44 15.42 4.52 -18.87
C VAL A 44 16.81 4.10 -19.35
N LYS A 45 17.21 2.83 -19.13
CA LYS A 45 18.49 2.29 -19.63
C LYS A 45 18.49 2.15 -21.16
N ALA A 46 17.37 1.76 -21.78
CA ALA A 46 17.23 1.64 -23.23
C ALA A 46 17.24 3.00 -23.95
N SER A 47 16.56 4.01 -23.39
CA SER A 47 16.51 5.36 -23.94
C SER A 47 17.84 6.11 -23.83
N ARG A 48 18.70 5.79 -22.83
CA ARG A 48 20.10 6.26 -22.79
C ARG A 48 20.98 5.66 -23.90
N LYS A 49 20.63 4.50 -24.46
CA LYS A 49 21.35 3.87 -25.58
C LYS A 49 20.85 4.29 -26.97
N LYS A 50 19.58 4.69 -27.11
CA LYS A 50 18.99 5.15 -28.39
C LYS A 50 19.00 6.69 -28.50
N LYS A 51 20.19 7.29 -28.63
CA LYS A 51 20.36 8.67 -29.16
C LYS A 51 21.02 8.61 -30.54
N LYS A 52 20.37 7.94 -31.50
CA LYS A 52 20.55 8.07 -32.96
C LYS A 52 19.55 7.14 -33.65
N GLY A 53 18.59 7.72 -34.36
CA GLY A 53 17.70 6.97 -35.27
C GLY A 53 16.21 7.15 -35.01
N ASN A 54 15.58 7.96 -35.87
CA ASN A 54 14.13 8.03 -36.02
C ASN A 54 13.56 6.67 -36.41
N LYS A 55 12.80 6.03 -35.52
CA LYS A 55 11.76 5.07 -35.91
C LYS A 55 10.65 5.09 -34.87
N LYS A 56 9.43 5.39 -35.32
CA LYS A 56 8.18 5.29 -34.54
C LYS A 56 7.95 3.82 -34.22
N GLU A 57 8.41 3.39 -33.06
CA GLU A 57 8.10 2.09 -32.47
C GLU A 57 6.73 2.22 -31.77
N LYS A 58 5.80 1.32 -32.10
CA LYS A 58 4.47 1.27 -31.48
C LYS A 58 4.63 1.09 -29.97
N ASP A 59 3.94 1.93 -29.19
CA ASP A 59 3.96 1.88 -27.73
C ASP A 59 3.64 0.46 -27.24
N PRO A 60 4.57 -0.23 -26.57
CA PRO A 60 4.23 -1.46 -25.86
C PRO A 60 3.23 -1.09 -24.77
N ALA A 61 2.18 -1.92 -24.62
CA ALA A 61 1.16 -1.76 -23.60
C ALA A 61 1.83 -1.46 -22.25
N LEU A 62 1.48 -0.30 -21.67
CA LEU A 62 2.00 0.11 -20.37
C LEU A 62 1.62 -0.94 -19.33
N PRO A 63 2.53 -1.27 -18.39
CA PRO A 63 2.23 -2.18 -17.31
C PRO A 63 1.11 -1.59 -16.44
N ILE A 64 0.31 -2.50 -15.90
CA ILE A 64 -0.84 -2.17 -15.07
C ILE A 64 -0.31 -1.76 -13.71
N SER A 65 -0.28 -0.45 -13.46
CA SER A 65 0.07 0.07 -12.15
C SER A 65 -1.14 0.14 -11.25
N TYR A 66 -1.15 -0.66 -10.17
CA TYR A 66 -2.13 -0.56 -9.09
C TYR A 66 -1.63 0.34 -7.95
N ASP A 67 -1.09 1.53 -8.27
CA ASP A 67 -0.75 2.52 -7.25
C ASP A 67 -2.04 3.18 -6.73
N MET A 68 -2.66 2.50 -5.77
CA MET A 68 -3.93 2.92 -5.17
C MET A 68 -3.76 4.23 -4.43
N PHE A 69 -4.69 5.15 -4.64
CA PHE A 69 -4.82 6.38 -3.88
C PHE A 69 -5.48 6.15 -2.53
N ALA A 70 -6.50 5.28 -2.50
CA ALA A 70 -7.29 4.99 -1.31
C ALA A 70 -7.74 3.52 -1.26
N ILE A 71 -7.58 2.90 -0.11
CA ILE A 71 -8.04 1.53 0.16
C ILE A 71 -8.83 1.54 1.46
N SER A 72 -10.01 0.93 1.45
CA SER A 72 -10.82 0.69 2.64
C SER A 72 -11.15 -0.79 2.75
N LEU A 73 -10.65 -1.41 3.82
CA LEU A 73 -10.86 -2.80 4.22
C LEU A 73 -11.52 -2.85 5.61
N GLN A 74 -12.40 -1.90 5.91
CA GLN A 74 -13.06 -1.82 7.22
C GLN A 74 -13.88 -3.09 7.51
N SER A 75 -13.78 -3.62 8.73
CA SER A 75 -14.58 -4.76 9.20
C SER A 75 -14.54 -5.96 8.27
N ASN A 76 -13.35 -6.49 7.98
CA ASN A 76 -13.16 -7.65 7.09
C ASN A 76 -12.64 -8.89 7.84
N ASP A 77 -12.91 -8.98 9.14
CA ASP A 77 -12.47 -10.11 10.00
C ASP A 77 -10.96 -10.37 9.91
N VAL A 78 -10.19 -9.28 9.79
CA VAL A 78 -8.72 -9.36 9.83
C VAL A 78 -8.30 -9.34 11.29
N HIS A 79 -7.89 -10.51 11.78
CA HIS A 79 -7.44 -10.71 13.15
C HIS A 79 -5.94 -10.99 13.17
N ILE A 80 -5.15 -9.96 13.46
CA ILE A 80 -3.71 -10.08 13.70
C ILE A 80 -3.53 -10.07 15.20
N MET A 81 -3.33 -11.25 15.78
CA MET A 81 -3.11 -11.41 17.22
C MET A 81 -1.62 -11.50 17.52
N ASP A 82 -1.21 -11.13 18.74
CA ASP A 82 0.18 -11.27 19.25
C ASP A 82 0.59 -12.75 19.46
N ARG A 83 0.19 -13.64 18.56
CA ARG A 83 0.70 -15.00 18.47
C ARG A 83 1.97 -14.92 17.63
N ALA A 84 3.10 -14.73 18.30
CA ALA A 84 4.43 -14.57 17.69
C ALA A 84 4.90 -15.72 16.74
N LEU A 85 4.05 -16.70 16.46
CA LEU A 85 4.31 -17.88 15.64
C LEU A 85 3.22 -18.17 14.60
N ASP A 86 2.20 -17.30 14.46
CA ASP A 86 1.21 -17.50 13.40
C ASP A 86 1.79 -17.01 12.07
N VAL A 87 2.13 -17.96 11.19
CA VAL A 87 2.70 -17.73 9.87
C VAL A 87 1.86 -16.75 9.05
N LYS A 88 0.53 -16.82 9.12
CA LYS A 88 -0.34 -15.91 8.36
C LYS A 88 -0.26 -14.48 8.89
N CYS A 89 -0.13 -14.31 10.21
CA CYS A 89 0.05 -12.98 10.79
C CYS A 89 1.38 -12.37 10.34
N ILE A 90 2.45 -13.17 10.27
CA ILE A 90 3.77 -12.74 9.79
C ILE A 90 3.70 -12.35 8.31
N GLU A 91 3.12 -13.20 7.45
CA GLU A 91 2.94 -12.93 6.03
C GLU A 91 2.13 -11.66 5.79
N PHE A 92 1.00 -11.50 6.51
CA PHE A 92 0.21 -10.28 6.43
C PHE A 92 1.07 -9.06 6.75
N ILE A 93 1.77 -9.08 7.89
CA ILE A 93 2.59 -7.94 8.32
C ILE A 93 3.65 -7.61 7.28
N GLU A 94 4.30 -8.63 6.71
CA GLU A 94 5.31 -8.47 5.66
C GLU A 94 4.73 -7.77 4.43
N TYR A 95 3.69 -8.33 3.81
CA TYR A 95 3.13 -7.77 2.58
C TYR A 95 2.45 -6.43 2.79
N PHE A 96 1.72 -6.27 3.90
CA PHE A 96 1.09 -5.01 4.26
C PHE A 96 2.11 -3.89 4.48
N CYS A 97 3.17 -4.16 5.24
CA CYS A 97 4.21 -3.18 5.49
C CYS A 97 5.03 -2.88 4.24
N ASN A 98 5.31 -3.88 3.40
CA ASN A 98 5.98 -3.66 2.12
C ASN A 98 5.14 -2.77 1.19
N TYR A 99 3.83 -3.01 1.12
CA TYR A 99 2.93 -2.15 0.38
C TYR A 99 2.97 -0.70 0.90
N LEU A 100 2.88 -0.50 2.22
CA LEU A 100 2.96 0.83 2.84
C LEU A 100 4.28 1.56 2.52
N LYS A 101 5.40 0.85 2.38
CA LYS A 101 6.68 1.45 2.00
C LYS A 101 6.71 1.87 0.53
N LEU A 102 6.10 1.06 -0.34
CA LEU A 102 6.25 1.16 -1.80
C LEU A 102 5.17 2.01 -2.48
N ALA A 103 3.93 2.03 -1.98
CA ALA A 103 2.77 2.62 -2.65
C ALA A 103 2.78 4.15 -2.62
N LYS A 104 3.47 4.82 -3.56
CA LYS A 104 3.78 6.25 -3.49
C LYS A 104 2.53 7.14 -3.53
N ASP A 105 1.47 6.67 -4.19
CA ASP A 105 0.23 7.43 -4.33
C ASP A 105 -0.79 7.21 -3.22
N LEU A 106 -0.57 6.22 -2.35
CA LEU A 106 -1.46 5.95 -1.22
C LEU A 106 -1.56 7.15 -0.29
N GLN A 107 -2.79 7.66 -0.11
CA GLN A 107 -3.10 8.76 0.81
C GLN A 107 -4.07 8.37 1.91
N TRP A 108 -4.89 7.33 1.70
CA TRP A 108 -5.83 6.86 2.70
C TRP A 108 -5.87 5.34 2.76
N LEU A 109 -5.80 4.82 3.99
CA LEU A 109 -5.96 3.42 4.29
C LEU A 109 -6.89 3.27 5.49
N ASN A 110 -8.00 2.57 5.30
CA ASN A 110 -8.94 2.27 6.38
C ASN A 110 -8.94 0.77 6.68
N PHE A 111 -8.57 0.46 7.91
CA PHE A 111 -8.54 -0.85 8.53
C PHE A 111 -9.36 -0.88 9.83
N PHE A 112 -10.24 0.10 10.03
CA PHE A 112 -11.11 0.17 11.20
C PHE A 112 -12.00 -1.08 11.29
N GLY A 113 -12.39 -1.47 12.49
CA GLY A 113 -13.15 -2.69 12.74
C GLY A 113 -12.39 -4.01 12.48
N ASN A 114 -11.06 -3.96 12.32
CA ASN A 114 -10.18 -5.12 12.32
C ASN A 114 -9.31 -5.10 13.58
N GLU A 115 -8.74 -6.25 13.94
CA GLU A 115 -7.93 -6.40 15.14
C GLU A 115 -6.45 -6.40 14.77
N ILE A 116 -5.76 -5.33 15.15
CA ILE A 116 -4.31 -5.17 14.94
C ILE A 116 -3.61 -5.27 16.28
N SER A 117 -2.71 -6.23 16.43
CA SER A 117 -1.94 -6.42 17.65
C SER A 117 -0.90 -5.33 17.90
N THR A 118 -0.26 -5.39 19.08
CA THR A 118 0.86 -4.50 19.41
C THR A 118 2.03 -4.67 18.44
N PHE A 119 2.38 -5.92 18.10
CA PHE A 119 3.42 -6.22 17.12
C PHE A 119 3.08 -5.70 15.72
N GLY A 120 1.81 -5.86 15.30
CA GLY A 120 1.31 -5.30 14.04
C GLY A 120 1.44 -3.78 13.99
N ALA A 121 1.01 -3.08 15.06
CA ALA A 121 1.10 -1.63 15.15
C ALA A 121 2.56 -1.12 15.08
N GLN A 122 3.49 -1.77 15.79
CA GLN A 122 4.92 -1.44 15.72
C GLN A 122 5.49 -1.60 14.30
N SER A 123 5.10 -2.67 13.61
CA SER A 123 5.52 -2.94 12.24
C SER A 123 5.02 -1.87 11.28
N ILE A 124 3.76 -1.42 11.44
CA ILE A 124 3.19 -0.32 10.66
C ILE A 124 3.93 0.99 10.92
N ILE A 125 4.23 1.32 12.18
CA ILE A 125 5.02 2.51 12.56
C ILE A 125 6.38 2.49 11.87
N SER A 126 7.06 1.33 11.89
CA SER A 126 8.35 1.15 11.22
C SER A 126 8.24 1.37 9.71
N ALA A 127 7.23 0.78 9.06
CA ALA A 127 6.98 0.92 7.63
C ALA A 127 6.70 2.38 7.22
N LEU A 128 5.84 3.09 7.96
CA LEU A 128 5.54 4.49 7.69
C LEU A 128 6.77 5.40 7.94
N THR A 129 7.58 5.07 8.93
CA THR A 129 8.85 5.78 9.20
C THR A 129 9.81 5.62 8.03
N GLU A 130 9.97 4.40 7.51
CA GLU A 130 10.82 4.13 6.34
C GLU A 130 10.30 4.85 5.09
N ARG A 131 9.00 4.75 4.82
CA ARG A 131 8.31 5.50 3.74
C ARG A 131 8.62 7.00 3.78
N SER A 132 8.61 7.59 4.98
CA SER A 132 8.87 9.03 5.17
C SER A 132 10.30 9.44 4.79
N LYS A 133 11.25 8.50 4.82
CA LYS A 133 12.65 8.71 4.43
C LYS A 133 12.83 8.54 2.92
N THR A 134 12.11 7.62 2.29
CA THR A 134 12.29 7.26 0.87
C THR A 134 11.51 8.18 -0.08
N ILE A 135 10.28 8.57 0.26
CA ILE A 135 9.44 9.41 -0.61
C ILE A 135 9.87 10.88 -0.54
N LYS A 136 10.29 11.48 -1.66
CA LYS A 136 10.73 12.89 -1.66
C LYS A 136 9.58 13.89 -1.44
N ASN A 137 8.43 13.62 -2.03
CA ASN A 137 7.28 14.52 -1.98
C ASN A 137 6.60 14.49 -0.60
N LYS A 138 6.66 15.60 0.14
CA LYS A 138 6.08 15.74 1.49
C LYS A 138 4.58 15.38 1.56
N LYS A 139 3.81 15.60 0.50
CA LYS A 139 2.38 15.26 0.46
C LYS A 139 2.12 13.75 0.35
N GLN A 140 3.04 13.01 -0.27
CA GLN A 140 2.95 11.55 -0.45
C GLN A 140 3.59 10.76 0.71
N LYS A 141 4.36 11.43 1.58
CA LYS A 141 4.95 10.82 2.79
C LYS A 141 3.91 10.38 3.81
N LYS A 142 2.78 11.08 3.90
CA LYS A 142 1.77 10.88 4.93
C LYS A 142 0.59 10.10 4.37
N VAL A 143 0.23 9.02 5.06
CA VAL A 143 -0.99 8.24 4.81
C VAL A 143 -1.96 8.55 5.94
N PHE A 144 -3.20 8.94 5.63
CA PHE A 144 -4.27 8.97 6.62
C PHE A 144 -4.67 7.51 6.91
N LEU A 145 -4.57 7.10 8.17
CA LEU A 145 -4.77 5.71 8.58
C LEU A 145 -5.88 5.65 9.62
N GLU A 146 -6.90 4.84 9.36
CA GLU A 146 -7.97 4.53 10.30
C GLU A 146 -7.81 3.09 10.76
N ILE A 147 -7.59 2.85 12.05
CA ILE A 147 -7.46 1.51 12.63
C ILE A 147 -8.18 1.45 13.98
N THR A 148 -8.65 0.26 14.37
CA THR A 148 -9.13 0.04 15.73
C THR A 148 -7.94 -0.16 16.66
N PRO A 149 -7.78 0.67 17.71
CA PRO A 149 -6.68 0.51 18.63
C PRO A 149 -6.93 -0.66 19.59
N HIS A 150 -6.14 -1.73 19.43
CA HIS A 150 -6.05 -2.86 20.38
C HIS A 150 -4.65 -2.95 21.03
N PHE A 151 -3.99 -1.80 21.16
CA PHE A 151 -2.62 -1.65 21.67
C PHE A 151 -2.53 -0.39 22.53
N SER A 152 -1.37 -0.14 23.14
CA SER A 152 -1.19 0.95 24.11
C SER A 152 -1.42 2.34 23.51
N SER A 153 -1.88 3.27 24.35
CA SER A 153 -2.06 4.68 23.97
C SER A 153 -0.77 5.32 23.45
N SER A 154 0.38 4.97 24.02
CA SER A 154 1.70 5.44 23.55
C SER A 154 1.98 5.05 22.08
N LEU A 155 1.63 3.82 21.68
CA LEU A 155 1.78 3.38 20.29
C LEU A 155 0.78 4.09 19.38
N TYR A 156 -0.45 4.29 19.86
CA TYR A 156 -1.45 5.07 19.12
C TYR A 156 -0.95 6.50 18.85
N ASP A 157 -0.39 7.18 19.86
CA ASP A 157 0.14 8.54 19.71
C ASP A 157 1.32 8.60 18.73
N GLN A 158 2.19 7.59 18.72
CA GLN A 158 3.27 7.48 17.75
C GLN A 158 2.73 7.32 16.32
N LEU A 159 1.73 6.46 16.14
CA LEU A 159 1.11 6.24 14.85
C LEU A 159 0.46 7.52 14.30
N ILE A 160 -0.33 8.22 15.12
CA ILE A 160 -1.01 9.46 14.72
C ILE A 160 -0.02 10.57 14.33
N LYS A 161 1.18 10.61 14.92
CA LYS A 161 2.24 11.56 14.53
C LYS A 161 2.78 11.30 13.12
N LEU A 162 2.79 10.04 12.68
CA LEU A 162 3.28 9.61 11.37
C LEU A 162 2.22 9.71 10.26
N THR A 163 0.94 9.69 10.62
CA THR A 163 -0.17 9.70 9.67
C THR A 163 -0.57 11.11 9.22
N GLY A 164 -1.38 11.19 8.17
CA GLY A 164 -2.10 12.40 7.79
C GLY A 164 -3.09 12.81 8.89
N LYS A 165 -3.42 14.11 9.00
CA LYS A 165 -4.40 14.61 9.97
C LYS A 165 -5.85 14.50 9.49
N ASN A 166 -6.04 14.59 8.18
CA ASN A 166 -7.36 14.64 7.56
C ASN A 166 -7.48 13.58 6.47
N LYS A 167 -8.65 12.95 6.40
CA LYS A 167 -9.05 12.14 5.25
C LYS A 167 -8.96 12.99 3.98
N PRO A 168 -8.30 12.53 2.91
CA PRO A 168 -8.23 13.26 1.66
C PRO A 168 -9.64 13.39 1.05
N LYS A 169 -9.93 14.55 0.42
CA LYS A 169 -11.17 14.73 -0.35
C LYS A 169 -11.12 13.83 -1.59
N LEU A 170 -11.81 12.69 -1.51
CA LEU A 170 -11.96 11.78 -2.64
C LEU A 170 -12.88 12.45 -3.65
N ARG A 171 -12.30 12.93 -4.76
CA ARG A 171 -13.09 13.38 -5.91
C ARG A 171 -13.36 12.15 -6.77
N LEU A 172 -14.57 11.61 -6.67
CA LEU A 172 -15.11 10.74 -7.71
C LEU A 172 -15.20 11.62 -8.97
N LYS A 173 -14.41 11.29 -9.98
CA LYS A 173 -14.53 11.88 -11.32
C LYS A 173 -15.48 11.02 -12.14
#